data_AF-A0AAW1XRW9-F1
#
_entry.id   AF-A0AAW1XRW9-F1
#
_cell.length_a   1.000
_cell.length_b   1.000
_cell.length_c   1.000
_cell.angle_alpha   90.00
_cell.angle_beta   90.00
_cell.angle_gamma   90.00
#
_symmetry.space_group_name_H-M   'P 1'
#
loop_
_entity.id
_entity.type
_entity.pdbx_description
1 polymer ?
#
loop_
_entity_poly.entity_id
_entity_poly.type
_entity_poly.pdbx_seq_one_letter_code
_entity_poly.pdbx_strand_id
1 'polypeptide(L)'
;MQDIDWCLTEDTPNPITDESTDQEREHSILWTRANRMCRLIAMRTMTDTVKGSIAETENAREYLESIAERFKESEKAEASMLLDSFISLKYTSAMSIREYIMQMIEISAKLAELNMPLDDHFVVHMALKSLPAQFNSLKTTYNTQKDKWTLNELIAVCVQEEERMKKDREVSVNLITKPQWKTAKGKGKLSAASTAISPGIKKNANWKKKSFKCFFCKKEGHMKRDCDKYKNWVVKKGLHKQETAKEK
;
A
#
# COMPACT_ATOMS: atom_id res chain seq x y z
N MET A 1 -5.54 -1.13 -49.45
CA MET A 1 -6.10 -0.92 -48.08
C MET A 1 -5.74 0.49 -47.60
N GLN A 2 -5.60 1.46 -48.53
CA GLN A 2 -4.96 2.76 -48.27
C GLN A 2 -5.92 3.96 -48.42
N ASP A 3 -7.23 3.68 -48.57
CA ASP A 3 -8.25 4.69 -48.93
C ASP A 3 -9.52 4.60 -48.07
N ILE A 4 -9.47 3.89 -46.93
CA ILE A 4 -10.63 3.70 -46.04
C ILE A 4 -10.70 4.83 -45.00
N ASP A 5 -9.57 5.45 -44.67
CA ASP A 5 -9.45 6.49 -43.66
C ASP A 5 -9.83 7.90 -44.14
N TRP A 6 -9.96 8.12 -45.46
CA TRP A 6 -10.39 9.42 -46.00
C TRP A 6 -11.69 9.93 -45.39
N CYS A 7 -12.67 9.06 -45.13
CA CYS A 7 -13.91 9.46 -44.46
C CYS A 7 -13.74 9.85 -42.99
N LEU A 8 -12.60 9.50 -42.39
CA LEU A 8 -12.25 9.82 -41.01
C LEU A 8 -11.28 11.00 -40.92
N THR A 9 -10.49 11.30 -41.95
CA THR A 9 -9.47 12.37 -41.95
C THR A 9 -9.81 13.60 -42.80
N GLU A 10 -10.63 13.44 -43.85
CA GLU A 10 -11.05 14.53 -44.75
C GLU A 10 -12.51 14.96 -44.50
N ASP A 11 -12.85 16.18 -44.84
CA ASP A 11 -14.23 16.66 -44.73
C ASP A 11 -15.15 16.03 -45.77
N THR A 12 -16.45 16.06 -45.51
CA THR A 12 -17.46 15.54 -46.44
C THR A 12 -17.33 16.23 -47.80
N PRO A 13 -17.15 15.47 -48.90
CA PRO A 13 -17.06 16.05 -50.23
C PRO A 13 -18.31 16.84 -50.62
N ASN A 14 -18.13 17.86 -51.45
CA ASN A 14 -19.25 18.63 -51.99
C ASN A 14 -20.18 17.71 -52.83
N PRO A 15 -21.49 18.04 -52.92
CA PRO A 15 -22.41 17.34 -53.79
C PRO A 15 -21.92 17.35 -55.23
N ILE A 16 -21.98 16.21 -55.91
CA ILE A 16 -21.64 16.11 -57.34
C ILE A 16 -22.65 16.94 -58.14
N THR A 17 -22.15 17.84 -58.99
CA THR A 17 -22.92 18.64 -59.94
C THR A 17 -22.53 18.31 -61.39
N ASP A 18 -23.29 18.81 -62.36
CA ASP A 18 -22.99 18.63 -63.79
C ASP A 18 -21.64 19.27 -64.20
N GLU A 19 -21.14 20.21 -63.38
CA GLU A 19 -19.87 20.91 -63.58
C GLU A 19 -18.67 20.19 -62.93
N SER A 20 -18.91 19.17 -62.08
CA SER A 20 -17.84 18.46 -61.41
C SER A 20 -16.91 17.76 -62.41
N THR A 21 -15.64 17.65 -62.05
CA THR A 21 -14.66 16.88 -62.83
C THR A 21 -14.83 15.38 -62.61
N ASP A 22 -14.29 14.56 -63.51
CA ASP A 22 -14.29 13.10 -63.36
C ASP A 22 -13.56 12.66 -62.08
N GLN A 23 -12.51 13.38 -61.68
CA GLN A 23 -11.73 13.11 -60.48
C GLN A 23 -12.52 13.42 -59.20
N GLU A 24 -13.25 14.54 -59.15
CA GLU A 24 -14.11 14.89 -58.01
C GLU A 24 -15.27 13.89 -57.84
N ARG A 25 -15.84 13.43 -58.96
CA ARG A 25 -16.85 12.36 -58.95
C ARG A 25 -16.30 11.06 -58.38
N GLU A 26 -15.14 10.63 -58.86
CA GLU A 26 -14.50 9.40 -58.39
C GLU A 26 -14.16 9.45 -56.90
N HIS A 27 -13.57 10.56 -56.43
CA HIS A 27 -13.28 10.77 -55.01
C HIS A 27 -14.55 10.76 -54.15
N SER A 28 -15.61 11.47 -54.55
CA SER A 28 -16.88 11.51 -53.83
C SER A 28 -17.52 10.12 -53.69
N ILE A 29 -17.46 9.29 -54.75
CA ILE A 29 -17.95 7.91 -54.73
C ILE A 29 -17.12 7.04 -53.78
N LEU A 30 -15.79 7.14 -53.84
CA LEU A 30 -14.88 6.39 -52.99
C LEU A 30 -15.05 6.78 -51.52
N TRP A 31 -15.12 8.08 -51.22
CA TRP A 31 -15.37 8.61 -49.89
C TRP A 31 -16.70 8.12 -49.33
N THR A 32 -17.78 8.18 -50.11
CA THR A 32 -19.11 7.69 -49.70
C THR A 32 -19.10 6.21 -49.37
N ARG A 33 -18.39 5.42 -50.19
CA ARG A 33 -18.21 3.98 -49.94
C ARG A 33 -17.40 3.72 -48.67
N ALA A 34 -16.29 4.43 -48.47
CA ALA A 34 -15.46 4.33 -47.28
C ALA A 34 -16.25 4.70 -46.01
N ASN A 35 -16.97 5.82 -46.05
CA ASN A 35 -17.85 6.30 -44.99
C ASN A 35 -18.88 5.24 -44.57
N ARG A 36 -19.61 4.67 -45.55
CA ARG A 36 -20.58 3.60 -45.28
C ARG A 36 -19.92 2.36 -44.66
N MET A 37 -18.75 1.97 -45.16
CA MET A 37 -18.02 0.81 -44.63
C MET A 37 -17.57 1.02 -43.20
N CYS A 38 -16.93 2.15 -42.88
CA CYS A 38 -16.50 2.49 -41.53
C CYS A 38 -17.68 2.48 -40.55
N ARG A 39 -18.80 3.09 -40.94
CA ARG A 39 -20.02 3.10 -40.11
C ARG A 39 -20.56 1.70 -39.85
N LEU A 40 -20.67 0.87 -40.88
CA LEU A 40 -21.17 -0.51 -40.74
C LEU A 40 -20.24 -1.39 -39.91
N ILE A 41 -18.92 -1.21 -40.05
CA ILE A 41 -17.93 -1.92 -39.23
C ILE A 41 -18.11 -1.52 -37.77
N ALA A 42 -18.13 -0.22 -37.46
CA ALA A 42 -18.34 0.28 -36.10
C ALA A 42 -19.64 -0.26 -35.49
N MET A 43 -20.77 -0.15 -36.21
CA MET A 43 -22.07 -0.68 -35.78
C MET A 43 -22.04 -2.20 -35.53
N ARG A 44 -21.30 -2.96 -36.35
CA ARG A 44 -21.25 -4.42 -36.24
C ARG A 44 -20.33 -4.91 -35.11
N THR A 45 -19.35 -4.11 -34.71
CA THR A 45 -18.50 -4.41 -33.55
C THR A 45 -19.19 -4.15 -32.21
N MET A 46 -20.39 -3.59 -32.21
CA MET A 46 -21.15 -3.23 -31.02
C MET A 46 -22.35 -4.16 -30.79
N THR A 47 -22.78 -4.27 -29.54
CA THR A 47 -24.03 -4.95 -29.19
C THR A 47 -25.23 -4.06 -29.52
N ASP A 48 -26.40 -4.67 -29.75
CA ASP A 48 -27.63 -3.91 -30.08
C ASP A 48 -28.01 -2.91 -28.99
N THR A 49 -27.73 -3.22 -27.72
CA THR A 49 -27.94 -2.31 -26.59
C THR A 49 -27.08 -1.06 -26.68
N VAL A 50 -25.78 -1.23 -26.97
CA VAL A 50 -24.84 -0.11 -27.15
C VAL A 50 -25.22 0.70 -28.38
N LYS A 51 -25.47 0.03 -29.50
CA LYS A 51 -25.86 0.65 -30.76
C LYS A 51 -27.13 1.49 -30.62
N GLY A 52 -28.15 1.01 -29.90
CA GLY A 52 -29.39 1.75 -29.66
C GLY A 52 -29.27 2.96 -28.74
N SER A 53 -28.15 3.11 -28.02
CA SER A 53 -27.88 4.25 -27.14
C SER A 53 -27.17 5.43 -27.84
N ILE A 54 -26.66 5.20 -29.04
CA ILE A 54 -25.93 6.18 -29.85
C ILE A 54 -26.88 6.72 -30.93
N ALA A 55 -26.86 8.03 -31.17
CA ALA A 55 -27.64 8.61 -32.25
C ALA A 55 -27.14 8.08 -33.61
N GLU A 56 -28.05 7.70 -34.49
CA GLU A 56 -27.68 7.29 -35.84
C GLU A 56 -27.31 8.52 -36.68
N THR A 57 -26.12 8.51 -37.25
CA THR A 57 -25.61 9.58 -38.13
C THR A 57 -25.21 8.99 -39.48
N GLU A 58 -25.27 9.80 -40.54
CA GLU A 58 -24.85 9.35 -41.86
C GLU A 58 -23.33 9.40 -42.04
N ASN A 59 -22.65 10.29 -41.31
CA ASN A 59 -21.20 10.44 -41.33
C ASN A 59 -20.53 9.53 -40.27
N ALA A 60 -19.55 8.75 -40.68
CA ALA A 60 -18.82 7.81 -39.84
C ALA A 60 -17.94 8.50 -38.80
N ARG A 61 -17.34 9.66 -39.12
CA ARG A 61 -16.59 10.46 -38.15
C ARG A 61 -17.52 10.93 -37.03
N GLU A 62 -18.64 11.56 -37.38
CA GLU A 62 -19.64 12.01 -36.40
C GLU A 62 -20.21 10.85 -35.57
N TYR A 63 -20.39 9.68 -36.19
CA TYR A 63 -20.84 8.47 -35.48
C TYR A 63 -19.82 8.02 -34.43
N LEU A 64 -18.53 7.99 -34.80
CA LEU A 64 -17.44 7.63 -33.90
C LEU A 64 -17.25 8.68 -32.79
N GLU A 65 -17.44 9.96 -33.08
CA GLU A 65 -17.45 11.02 -32.07
C GLU A 65 -18.61 10.85 -31.08
N SER A 66 -19.81 10.50 -31.57
CA SER A 66 -20.96 10.22 -30.71
C SER A 66 -20.73 9.00 -29.81
N ILE A 67 -20.07 7.96 -30.34
CA ILE A 67 -19.60 6.82 -29.54
C ILE A 67 -18.62 7.30 -28.47
N ALA A 68 -17.61 8.07 -28.88
CA ALA A 68 -16.59 8.58 -27.97
C ALA A 68 -17.22 9.43 -26.86
N GLU A 69 -18.22 10.25 -27.15
CA GLU A 69 -18.94 11.06 -26.16
C GLU A 69 -19.77 10.20 -25.20
N ARG A 70 -20.51 9.21 -25.72
CA ARG A 70 -21.36 8.30 -24.92
C ARG A 70 -20.54 7.40 -23.98
N PHE A 71 -19.37 6.96 -24.43
CA PHE A 71 -18.48 6.04 -23.72
C PHE A 71 -17.22 6.71 -23.19
N LYS A 72 -17.20 8.05 -23.20
CA LYS A 72 -16.26 8.80 -22.38
C LYS A 72 -16.58 8.42 -20.94
N GLU A 73 -15.87 7.43 -20.37
CA GLU A 73 -15.79 7.30 -18.93
C GLU A 73 -15.56 8.71 -18.42
N SER A 74 -16.44 9.17 -17.54
CA SER A 74 -16.37 10.55 -17.08
C SER A 74 -14.98 10.70 -16.49
N GLU A 75 -14.09 11.41 -17.17
CA GLU A 75 -12.71 11.66 -16.71
C GLU A 75 -12.76 12.17 -15.26
N LYS A 76 -13.87 12.85 -14.88
CA LYS A 76 -14.18 13.25 -13.51
C LYS A 76 -14.51 12.10 -12.56
N ALA A 77 -15.31 11.11 -12.99
CA ALA A 77 -15.60 9.93 -12.18
C ALA A 77 -14.36 9.05 -12.00
N GLU A 78 -13.57 8.85 -13.06
CA GLU A 78 -12.29 8.14 -12.98
C GLU A 78 -11.30 8.89 -12.08
N ALA A 79 -11.13 10.20 -12.28
CA ALA A 79 -10.30 11.03 -11.41
C ALA A 79 -10.78 10.98 -9.95
N SER A 80 -12.09 10.99 -9.70
CA SER A 80 -12.66 10.85 -8.36
C SER A 80 -12.29 9.50 -7.73
N MET A 81 -12.44 8.41 -8.48
CA MET A 81 -12.08 7.06 -8.00
C MET A 81 -10.58 6.94 -7.71
N LEU A 82 -9.73 7.49 -8.59
CA LEU A 82 -8.28 7.51 -8.39
C LEU A 82 -7.89 8.36 -7.19
N LEU A 83 -8.53 9.52 -6.99
CA LEU A 83 -8.27 10.38 -5.84
C LEU A 83 -8.70 9.71 -4.52
N ASP A 84 -9.86 9.05 -4.51
CA ASP A 84 -10.31 8.26 -3.36
C ASP A 84 -9.34 7.11 -3.06
N SER A 85 -8.85 6.42 -4.11
CA SER A 85 -7.82 5.40 -3.98
C SER A 85 -6.53 5.99 -3.39
N PHE A 86 -6.05 7.12 -3.91
CA PHE A 86 -4.85 7.80 -3.44
C PHE A 86 -4.92 8.18 -1.96
N ILE A 87 -6.04 8.76 -1.52
CA ILE A 87 -6.24 9.21 -0.13
C ILE A 87 -6.45 8.03 0.82
N SER A 88 -7.12 6.97 0.35
CA SER A 88 -7.42 5.79 1.18
C SER A 88 -6.30 4.75 1.20
N LEU A 89 -5.30 4.84 0.31
CA LEU A 89 -4.19 3.89 0.22
C LEU A 89 -3.38 3.86 1.53
N LYS A 90 -3.36 2.68 2.16
CA LYS A 90 -2.63 2.45 3.41
C LYS A 90 -1.55 1.41 3.22
N TYR A 91 -0.39 1.68 3.81
CA TYR A 91 0.65 0.68 3.93
C TYR A 91 0.16 -0.49 4.78
N THR A 92 0.30 -1.71 4.27
CA THR A 92 -0.03 -2.96 4.96
C THR A 92 1.24 -3.79 5.17
N SER A 93 1.25 -4.65 6.20
CA SER A 93 2.42 -5.50 6.47
C SER A 93 2.64 -6.62 5.44
N ALA A 94 1.74 -6.78 4.46
CA ALA A 94 1.84 -7.78 3.41
C ALA A 94 2.70 -7.31 2.22
N MET A 95 2.92 -6.00 2.08
CA MET A 95 3.70 -5.39 1.00
C MET A 95 4.92 -4.66 1.56
N SER A 96 5.95 -4.49 0.73
CA SER A 96 7.11 -3.68 1.09
C SER A 96 6.79 -2.18 1.04
N ILE A 97 7.57 -1.36 1.77
CA ILE A 97 7.36 0.10 1.74
C ILE A 97 7.66 0.70 0.36
N ARG A 98 8.57 0.07 -0.40
CA ARG A 98 8.88 0.47 -1.78
C ARG A 98 7.68 0.26 -2.68
N GLU A 99 7.07 -0.92 -2.65
CA GLU A 99 5.86 -1.22 -3.45
C GLU A 99 4.71 -0.27 -3.09
N TYR A 100 4.55 0.03 -1.80
CA TYR A 100 3.56 0.99 -1.33
C TYR A 100 3.74 2.39 -1.94
N ILE A 101 4.96 2.93 -1.90
CA ILE A 101 5.24 4.26 -2.47
C ILE A 101 5.10 4.24 -4.00
N MET A 102 5.54 3.16 -4.66
CA MET A 102 5.38 3.03 -6.11
C MET A 102 3.91 3.02 -6.54
N GLN A 103 3.01 2.40 -5.77
CA GLN A 103 1.57 2.47 -6.04
C GLN A 103 1.02 3.90 -5.93
N MET A 104 1.50 4.69 -4.96
CA MET A 104 1.12 6.11 -4.87
C MET A 104 1.59 6.91 -6.08
N ILE A 105 2.82 6.65 -6.55
CA ILE A 105 3.38 7.28 -7.75
C ILE A 105 2.56 6.89 -8.98
N GLU A 106 2.22 5.62 -9.13
CA GLU A 106 1.39 5.13 -10.25
C GLU A 106 0.02 5.81 -10.28
N ILE A 107 -0.67 5.91 -9.14
CA ILE A 107 -1.96 6.61 -9.05
C ILE A 107 -1.79 8.10 -9.40
N SER A 108 -0.71 8.75 -8.92
CA SER A 108 -0.44 10.15 -9.25
C SER A 108 -0.15 10.38 -10.74
N ALA A 109 0.49 9.43 -11.42
CA ALA A 109 0.73 9.49 -12.86
C ALA A 109 -0.58 9.35 -13.65
N LYS A 110 -1.45 8.41 -13.26
CA LYS A 110 -2.80 8.27 -13.85
C LYS A 110 -3.65 9.52 -13.66
N LEU A 111 -3.58 10.17 -12.50
CA LEU A 111 -4.26 11.45 -12.27
C LEU A 111 -3.70 12.57 -13.17
N ALA A 112 -2.39 12.57 -13.45
CA ALA A 112 -1.79 13.53 -14.37
C ALA A 112 -2.27 13.35 -15.82
N GLU A 113 -2.46 12.10 -16.27
CA GLU A 113 -3.05 11.79 -17.60
C GLU A 113 -4.48 12.36 -17.74
N LEU A 114 -5.22 12.46 -16.63
CA LEU A 114 -6.55 13.07 -16.55
C LEU A 114 -6.53 14.59 -16.31
N ASN A 115 -5.41 15.27 -16.60
CA ASN A 115 -5.21 16.71 -16.36
C ASN A 115 -5.34 17.14 -14.87
N MET A 116 -5.09 16.22 -13.93
CA MET A 116 -5.05 16.50 -12.48
C MET A 116 -3.69 16.14 -11.87
N PRO A 117 -2.59 16.80 -12.29
CA PRO A 117 -1.27 16.48 -11.77
C PRO A 117 -1.17 16.77 -10.26
N LEU A 118 -0.61 15.82 -9.51
CA LEU A 118 -0.25 16.02 -8.12
C LEU A 118 1.21 16.45 -8.02
N ASP A 119 1.48 17.45 -7.20
CA ASP A 119 2.84 17.89 -6.91
C ASP A 119 3.63 16.79 -6.16
N ASP A 120 4.86 16.52 -6.58
CA ASP A 120 5.71 15.47 -5.99
C ASP A 120 5.85 15.63 -4.47
N HIS A 121 5.97 16.86 -3.98
CA HIS A 121 6.10 17.14 -2.57
C HIS A 121 4.78 16.87 -1.83
N PHE A 122 3.63 17.10 -2.45
CA PHE A 122 2.34 16.62 -1.92
C PHE A 122 2.29 15.09 -1.80
N VAL A 123 2.76 14.37 -2.83
CA VAL A 123 2.82 12.89 -2.81
C VAL A 123 3.74 12.39 -1.69
N VAL A 124 4.91 13.01 -1.51
CA VAL A 124 5.84 12.69 -0.42
C VAL A 124 5.20 12.90 0.95
N HIS A 125 4.55 14.05 1.16
CA HIS A 125 3.85 14.33 2.41
C HIS A 125 2.71 13.35 2.68
N MET A 126 1.92 12.99 1.66
CA MET A 126 0.84 12.05 1.81
C MET A 126 1.37 10.67 2.19
N ALA A 127 2.40 10.19 1.49
CA ALA A 127 3.04 8.90 1.75
C ALA A 127 3.57 8.82 3.18
N LEU A 128 4.26 9.86 3.67
CA LEU A 128 4.75 9.87 5.06
C LEU A 128 3.60 9.93 6.07
N LYS A 129 2.54 10.69 5.78
CA LYS A 129 1.39 10.84 6.69
C LYS A 129 0.64 9.51 6.87
N SER A 130 0.44 8.75 5.80
CA SER A 130 -0.30 7.49 5.77
C SER A 130 0.46 6.28 6.36
N LEU A 131 1.78 6.37 6.52
CA LEU A 131 2.56 5.29 7.15
C LEU A 131 2.08 4.98 8.58
N PRO A 132 2.16 3.73 9.07
CA PRO A 132 1.79 3.40 10.44
C PRO A 132 2.70 4.06 11.49
N ALA A 133 2.24 4.06 12.75
CA ALA A 133 2.95 4.66 13.89
C ALA A 133 4.37 4.11 14.11
N GLN A 134 4.68 2.91 13.63
CA GLN A 134 6.02 2.33 13.70
C GLN A 134 7.07 3.15 12.92
N PHE A 135 6.64 4.00 11.97
CA PHE A 135 7.51 4.91 11.22
C PHE A 135 7.53 6.34 11.79
N ASN A 136 7.03 6.58 13.01
CA ASN A 136 6.95 7.93 13.58
C ASN A 136 8.32 8.61 13.71
N SER A 137 9.39 7.86 13.97
CA SER A 137 10.78 8.36 13.95
C SER A 137 11.09 9.06 12.63
N LEU A 138 10.82 8.36 11.52
CA LEU A 138 11.02 8.86 10.16
C LEU A 138 10.20 10.12 9.88
N LYS A 139 8.92 10.13 10.29
CA LYS A 139 8.04 11.29 10.13
C LYS A 139 8.57 12.51 10.88
N THR A 140 9.03 12.32 12.12
CA THR A 140 9.62 13.40 12.91
C THR A 140 10.90 13.91 12.25
N THR A 141 11.78 13.02 11.80
CA THR A 141 13.00 13.39 11.09
C THR A 141 12.69 14.26 9.87
N TYR A 142 11.77 13.83 9.01
CA TYR A 142 11.34 14.61 7.85
C TYR A 142 10.78 15.99 8.25
N ASN A 143 9.84 16.03 9.21
CA ASN A 143 9.22 17.30 9.65
C ASN A 143 10.20 18.29 10.28
N THR A 144 11.32 17.82 10.84
CA THR A 144 12.36 18.67 11.43
C THR A 144 13.41 19.14 10.44
N GLN A 145 13.50 18.49 9.27
CA GLN A 145 14.41 18.91 8.20
C GLN A 145 13.81 20.09 7.44
N LYS A 146 14.68 21.00 6.96
CA LYS A 146 14.27 22.12 6.12
C LYS A 146 14.22 21.75 4.63
N ASP A 147 15.00 20.75 4.25
CA ASP A 147 15.11 20.30 2.87
C ASP A 147 13.90 19.45 2.49
N LYS A 148 13.44 19.64 1.26
CA LYS A 148 12.35 18.85 0.68
C LYS A 148 12.93 17.57 0.11
N TRP A 149 12.23 16.45 0.32
CA TRP A 149 12.60 15.18 -0.30
C TRP A 149 11.96 15.04 -1.67
N THR A 150 12.70 14.46 -2.59
CA THR A 150 12.19 13.88 -3.83
C THR A 150 11.54 12.52 -3.56
N LEU A 151 10.73 12.02 -4.50
CA LEU A 151 10.14 10.68 -4.43
C LEU A 151 11.22 9.58 -4.34
N ASN A 152 12.35 9.76 -5.04
CA ASN A 152 13.47 8.81 -5.00
C ASN A 152 14.15 8.78 -3.64
N GLU A 153 14.39 9.94 -3.03
CA GLU A 153 14.95 10.03 -1.68
C GLU A 153 13.99 9.43 -0.65
N LEU A 154 12.69 9.71 -0.76
CA LEU A 154 11.67 9.09 0.10
C LEU A 154 11.75 7.56 0.02
N ILE A 155 11.79 6.98 -1.17
CA ILE A 155 11.89 5.52 -1.35
C ILE A 155 13.16 4.99 -0.68
N ALA A 156 14.31 5.62 -0.92
CA ALA A 156 15.59 5.18 -0.36
C ALA A 156 15.58 5.18 1.17
N VAL A 157 15.13 6.28 1.79
CA VAL A 157 15.10 6.40 3.26
C VAL A 157 14.06 5.46 3.87
N CYS A 158 12.87 5.35 3.27
CA CYS A 158 11.83 4.44 3.75
C CYS A 158 12.29 2.97 3.74
N VAL A 159 12.96 2.53 2.67
CA VAL A 159 13.49 1.16 2.56
C VAL A 159 14.56 0.92 3.62
N GLN A 160 15.48 1.86 3.82
CA GLN A 160 16.50 1.74 4.85
C GLN A 160 15.89 1.66 6.26
N GLU A 161 14.86 2.47 6.56
CA GLU A 161 14.15 2.42 7.83
C GLU A 161 13.41 1.09 8.01
N GLU A 162 12.77 0.56 6.96
CA GLU A 162 12.11 -0.74 7.00
C GLU A 162 13.11 -1.87 7.35
N GLU A 163 14.30 -1.86 6.73
CA GLU A 163 15.37 -2.82 7.03
C GLU A 163 15.90 -2.68 8.47
N ARG A 164 16.07 -1.44 8.96
CA ARG A 164 16.48 -1.19 10.35
C ARG A 164 15.48 -1.81 11.32
N MET A 165 14.19 -1.59 11.07
CA MET A 165 13.10 -2.13 11.90
C MET A 165 13.05 -3.66 11.87
N LYS A 166 13.35 -4.30 10.73
CA LYS A 166 13.48 -5.77 10.63
C LYS A 166 14.64 -6.29 11.50
N LYS A 167 15.81 -5.65 11.44
CA LYS A 167 16.98 -6.01 12.25
C LYS A 167 16.73 -5.84 13.75
N ASP A 168 16.12 -4.72 14.16
CA ASP A 168 15.79 -4.47 15.57
C ASP A 168 14.83 -5.52 16.13
N ARG A 169 13.87 -5.97 15.30
CA ARG A 169 12.97 -7.06 15.67
C ARG A 169 13.72 -8.37 15.88
N GLU A 170 14.65 -8.73 15.00
CA GLU A 170 15.48 -9.93 15.16
C GLU A 170 16.35 -9.88 16.43
N VAL A 171 16.97 -8.74 16.70
CA VAL A 171 17.75 -8.52 17.93
C VAL A 171 16.88 -8.67 19.17
N SER A 172 15.67 -8.12 19.16
CA SER A 172 14.73 -8.23 20.29
C SER A 172 14.33 -9.69 20.59
N VAL A 173 14.11 -10.50 19.55
CA VAL A 173 13.80 -11.94 19.69
C VAL A 173 15.00 -12.72 20.24
N ASN A 174 16.21 -12.36 19.81
CA ASN A 174 17.47 -12.99 20.26
C ASN A 174 17.84 -12.62 21.71
N LEU A 175 17.44 -11.44 22.20
CA LEU A 175 17.66 -11.03 23.59
C LEU A 175 16.71 -11.74 24.57
N ILE A 176 15.46 -11.98 24.16
CA ILE A 176 14.46 -12.69 24.98
C ILE A 176 14.79 -14.18 25.10
N THR A 177 15.49 -14.76 24.12
CA THR A 177 15.82 -16.19 24.05
C THR A 177 17.12 -16.59 24.78
N LYS A 178 17.88 -15.64 25.34
CA LYS A 178 19.02 -15.97 26.21
C LYS A 178 18.56 -16.05 27.68
N PRO A 179 18.41 -17.24 28.28
CA PRO A 179 18.18 -17.33 29.72
C PRO A 179 19.45 -16.87 30.44
N GLN A 180 19.41 -15.69 31.05
CA GLN A 180 20.45 -15.22 31.98
C GLN A 180 20.26 -15.92 33.33
N TRP A 181 20.68 -17.19 33.43
CA TRP A 181 20.83 -17.88 34.70
C TRP A 181 22.30 -17.85 35.11
N LYS A 182 22.72 -16.82 35.86
CA LYS A 182 23.97 -16.90 36.63
C LYS A 182 23.66 -17.65 37.92
N THR A 183 23.97 -18.93 37.97
CA THR A 183 24.00 -19.72 39.20
C THR A 183 25.15 -19.28 40.09
N ALA A 184 24.80 -18.72 41.25
CA ALA A 184 25.69 -18.66 42.39
C ALA A 184 25.67 -20.00 43.15
N LYS A 185 26.82 -20.69 43.20
CA LYS A 185 27.22 -21.73 44.17
C LYS A 185 28.75 -21.81 44.08
N GLY A 186 29.60 -21.71 45.11
CA GLY A 186 29.45 -21.51 46.54
C GLY A 186 30.82 -21.76 47.23
N LYS A 187 30.89 -21.41 48.53
CA LYS A 187 31.87 -21.77 49.60
C LYS A 187 33.16 -20.95 49.75
N GLY A 188 33.32 -20.32 50.93
CA GLY A 188 34.61 -20.24 51.61
C GLY A 188 34.88 -19.01 52.50
N LYS A 189 34.69 -19.17 53.82
CA LYS A 189 35.41 -18.57 54.97
C LYS A 189 35.24 -17.08 55.36
N LEU A 190 35.12 -16.91 56.67
CA LEU A 190 35.15 -15.67 57.46
C LEU A 190 36.56 -15.03 57.43
N SER A 191 36.64 -13.71 57.32
CA SER A 191 37.43 -12.87 58.25
C SER A 191 37.03 -11.39 58.15
N ALA A 192 37.06 -10.73 59.30
CA ALA A 192 36.76 -9.33 59.51
C ALA A 192 37.68 -8.37 58.74
N ALA A 193 37.18 -7.19 58.37
CA ALA A 193 37.79 -5.90 58.69
C ALA A 193 36.88 -4.76 58.24
N SER A 194 36.70 -3.82 59.16
CA SER A 194 36.00 -2.55 59.10
C SER A 194 36.46 -1.66 57.94
N THR A 195 35.57 -0.79 57.44
CA THR A 195 35.70 0.69 57.56
C THR A 195 34.44 1.34 56.98
N ALA A 196 33.94 2.30 57.74
CA ALA A 196 32.70 3.03 57.57
C ALA A 196 32.66 3.93 56.32
N ILE A 197 31.44 4.32 55.90
CA ILE A 197 30.89 5.69 55.98
C ILE A 197 29.54 5.69 55.23
N SER A 198 28.46 5.78 55.99
CA SER A 198 27.18 6.38 55.57
C SER A 198 27.34 7.90 55.71
N PRO A 199 26.64 8.78 54.95
CA PRO A 199 25.18 8.94 55.02
C PRO A 199 24.53 9.12 53.63
N GLY A 200 23.35 8.59 53.31
CA GLY A 200 22.07 8.91 53.91
C GLY A 200 21.21 9.68 52.89
N ILE A 201 20.05 9.12 52.52
CA ILE A 201 18.72 9.75 52.38
C ILE A 201 17.86 9.04 51.31
N LYS A 202 16.64 8.77 51.77
CA LYS A 202 15.53 7.98 51.24
C LYS A 202 14.98 8.55 49.92
N LYS A 203 14.54 7.68 49.01
CA LYS A 203 13.38 7.97 48.16
C LYS A 203 12.42 6.78 48.14
N ASN A 204 11.22 7.11 48.60
CA ASN A 204 10.03 6.30 48.68
C ASN A 204 9.43 6.16 47.28
N ALA A 205 9.09 4.95 46.84
CA ALA A 205 8.23 4.74 45.67
C ALA A 205 7.39 3.49 45.87
N ASN A 206 6.19 3.73 46.37
CA ASN A 206 5.11 2.79 46.59
C ASN A 206 4.62 2.22 45.25
N TRP A 207 5.21 1.11 44.77
CA TRP A 207 4.65 0.35 43.65
C TRP A 207 3.50 -0.51 44.19
N LYS A 208 2.26 -0.05 44.03
CA LYS A 208 1.07 -0.88 44.22
C LYS A 208 1.22 -2.14 43.34
N LYS A 209 1.51 -3.28 43.97
CA LYS A 209 1.50 -4.60 43.31
C LYS A 209 0.09 -4.82 42.76
N LYS A 210 -0.11 -4.63 41.45
CA LYS A 210 -1.24 -5.23 40.75
C LYS A 210 -1.10 -6.73 40.97
N SER A 211 -1.97 -7.27 41.82
CA SER A 211 -2.14 -8.70 42.00
C SER A 211 -2.27 -9.34 40.62
N PHE A 212 -1.34 -10.21 40.26
CA PHE A 212 -1.54 -11.10 39.13
C PHE A 212 -2.18 -12.38 39.66
N LYS A 213 -3.29 -12.74 39.03
CA LYS A 213 -4.11 -13.91 39.36
C LYS A 213 -3.66 -15.09 38.50
N CYS A 214 -3.44 -16.24 39.12
CA CYS A 214 -3.12 -17.47 38.42
C CYS A 214 -4.28 -17.83 37.47
N PHE A 215 -3.98 -17.96 36.18
CA PHE A 215 -4.98 -18.31 35.16
C PHE A 215 -5.57 -19.73 35.31
N PHE A 216 -4.93 -20.61 36.09
CA PHE A 216 -5.43 -21.97 36.34
C PHE A 216 -6.28 -22.04 37.62
N CYS A 217 -5.72 -21.69 38.77
CA CYS A 217 -6.42 -21.84 40.05
C CYS A 217 -7.16 -20.57 40.50
N LYS A 218 -7.05 -19.47 39.75
CA LYS A 218 -7.69 -18.19 40.04
C LYS A 218 -7.28 -17.59 41.41
N LYS A 219 -6.15 -17.99 42.00
CA LYS A 219 -5.60 -17.35 43.21
C LYS A 219 -4.53 -16.31 42.87
N GLU A 220 -4.44 -15.27 43.67
CA GLU A 220 -3.46 -14.19 43.51
C GLU A 220 -2.08 -14.60 44.05
N GLY A 221 -1.02 -14.00 43.52
CA GLY A 221 0.35 -14.15 44.05
C GLY A 221 1.22 -15.21 43.38
N HIS A 222 0.73 -15.94 42.36
CA HIS A 222 1.54 -16.85 41.54
C HIS A 222 1.00 -16.96 40.10
N MET A 223 1.87 -17.31 39.14
CA MET A 223 1.49 -17.54 37.75
C MET A 223 1.12 -19.02 37.52
N LYS A 224 0.45 -19.33 36.40
CA LYS A 224 0.05 -20.72 36.05
C LYS A 224 1.22 -21.71 36.07
N ARG A 225 2.41 -21.28 35.63
CA ARG A 225 3.64 -22.11 35.65
C ARG A 225 4.09 -22.52 37.06
N ASP A 226 3.78 -21.69 38.06
CA ASP A 226 4.15 -21.88 39.47
C ASP A 226 2.96 -22.38 40.30
N CYS A 227 1.87 -22.79 39.65
CA CYS A 227 0.69 -23.28 40.34
C CYS A 227 0.82 -24.78 40.66
N ASP A 228 0.91 -25.14 41.94
CA ASP A 228 1.02 -26.54 42.35
C ASP A 228 -0.18 -27.39 41.90
N LYS A 229 -1.39 -26.81 41.87
CA LYS A 229 -2.57 -27.50 41.33
C LYS A 229 -2.42 -27.79 39.83
N TYR A 230 -1.79 -26.90 39.07
CA TYR A 230 -1.55 -27.11 37.64
C TYR A 230 -0.47 -28.17 37.43
N LYS A 231 0.63 -28.12 38.19
CA LYS A 231 1.70 -29.13 38.14
C LYS A 231 1.15 -30.52 38.44
N ASN A 232 0.35 -30.67 39.51
CA ASN A 232 -0.28 -31.94 39.85
C ASN A 232 -1.31 -32.39 38.80
N TRP A 233 -2.05 -31.45 38.18
CA TRP A 233 -2.97 -31.76 37.08
C TRP A 233 -2.22 -32.26 35.83
N VAL A 234 -1.07 -31.67 35.48
CA VAL A 234 -0.22 -32.11 34.36
C VAL A 234 0.32 -33.51 34.62
N VAL A 235 0.82 -33.79 35.82
CA VAL A 235 1.29 -35.12 36.24
C VAL A 235 0.17 -36.16 36.12
N LYS A 236 -1.06 -35.80 36.55
CA LYS A 236 -2.23 -36.69 36.48
C LYS A 236 -2.77 -36.89 35.06
N LYS A 237 -2.49 -35.97 34.13
CA LYS A 237 -2.90 -36.02 32.71
C LYS A 237 -1.86 -36.68 31.78
N GLY A 238 -0.73 -37.15 32.31
CA GLY A 238 0.30 -37.87 31.53
C GLY A 238 1.05 -37.01 30.50
N LEU A 239 0.93 -35.67 30.57
CA LEU A 239 1.60 -34.75 29.65
C LEU A 239 3.02 -34.43 30.17
N HIS A 240 3.93 -35.41 30.10
CA HIS A 240 5.36 -35.16 30.28
C HIS A 240 5.98 -34.87 28.91
N LYS A 241 6.33 -33.60 28.64
CA LYS A 241 7.39 -33.31 27.66
C LYS A 241 8.71 -33.64 28.37
N GLN A 242 9.31 -34.77 28.00
CA GLN A 242 10.66 -35.13 28.45
C GLN A 242 11.66 -34.13 27.83
N GLU A 243 12.33 -33.35 28.67
CA GLU A 243 13.57 -32.67 28.30
C GLU A 243 14.69 -33.70 28.39
N THR A 244 15.25 -34.10 27.25
CA THR A 244 16.45 -34.93 27.20
C THR A 244 17.67 -34.09 27.59
N ALA A 245 18.19 -34.37 28.78
CA ALA A 245 19.52 -33.95 29.19
C ALA A 245 20.57 -34.67 28.34
N LYS A 246 21.42 -33.94 27.61
CA LYS A 246 22.69 -34.47 27.12
C LYS A 246 23.75 -34.22 28.18
N GLU A 247 24.31 -35.32 28.66
CA GLU A 247 25.47 -35.38 29.54
C GLU A 247 26.73 -34.79 28.89
N LYS A 248 27.69 -34.52 29.78
CA LYS A 248 28.87 -33.68 29.68
C LYS A 248 29.85 -34.01 28.56
#